data_AF-A0A964YIP9-F1
#
_entry.id   AF-A0A964YIP9-F1
#
_cell.length_a   1.000
_cell.length_b   1.000
_cell.length_c   1.000
_cell.angle_alpha   90.00
_cell.angle_beta   90.00
_cell.angle_gamma   90.00
#
_symmetry.space_group_name_H-M   'P 1'
#
loop_
_entity.id
_entity.type
_entity.pdbx_description
1 polymer ?
#
loop_
_entity_poly.entity_id
_entity_poly.type
_entity_poly.pdbx_seq_one_letter_code
_entity_poly.pdbx_strand_id
1 'polypeptide(L)'
;INGGLAKLLKYMPTPTDLPEAVVKDNAAMAEIVWLMPLISCAEILGGLLIIIPKTRALGALIVFPVMVGVLLHHIFVDPKNIVMALIIWIVLIAIIINNKEKYLPIIK
;
A
#
# COMPACT_ATOMS: atom_id res chain seq x y z
N ILE A 1 4.12 2.38 6.63
CA ILE A 1 5.12 1.85 7.61
C ILE A 1 4.61 0.61 8.34
N ASN A 2 3.63 0.71 9.24
CA ASN A 2 3.15 -0.47 10.02
C ASN A 2 2.77 -1.67 9.13
N GLY A 3 2.02 -1.45 8.04
CA GLY A 3 1.65 -2.52 7.11
C GLY A 3 2.83 -3.29 6.52
N GLY A 4 3.89 -2.58 6.10
CA GLY A 4 5.08 -3.21 5.53
C GLY A 4 5.92 -3.95 6.57
N LEU A 5 6.06 -3.37 7.77
CA LEU A 5 6.75 -4.04 8.88
C LEU A 5 6.04 -5.33 9.29
N ALA A 6 4.71 -5.29 9.39
CA ALA A 6 3.91 -6.46 9.73
C ALA A 6 4.04 -7.60 8.72
N LYS A 7 4.06 -7.28 7.42
CA LYS A 7 4.25 -8.27 6.34
C LYS A 7 5.64 -8.88 6.37
N LEU A 8 6.68 -8.06 6.56
CA LEU A 8 8.08 -8.50 6.53
C LEU A 8 8.45 -9.34 7.77
N LEU A 9 8.05 -8.88 8.96
CA LEU A 9 8.40 -9.50 10.23
C LEU A 9 7.37 -10.54 10.71
N LYS A 10 6.22 -10.64 10.04
CA LYS A 10 5.13 -11.59 10.33
C LYS A 10 4.68 -11.57 11.81
N TYR A 11 4.70 -10.40 12.46
CA TYR A 11 4.32 -10.27 13.87
C TYR A 11 2.82 -10.13 14.10
N MET A 12 2.02 -9.87 13.04
CA MET A 12 0.57 -9.86 13.15
C MET A 12 0.04 -11.27 12.85
N PRO A 13 -0.76 -11.86 13.76
CA PRO A 13 -1.36 -13.16 13.51
C PRO A 13 -2.33 -13.07 12.33
N THR A 14 -2.34 -14.10 11.49
CA THR A 14 -3.32 -14.22 10.41
C THR A 14 -4.69 -14.53 11.03
N PRO A 15 -5.75 -13.77 10.70
CA PRO A 15 -7.11 -14.09 11.14
C PRO A 15 -7.51 -15.49 10.67
N THR A 16 -8.23 -16.22 11.50
CA THR A 16 -8.68 -17.60 11.21
C THR A 16 -9.95 -17.67 10.37
N ASP A 17 -10.66 -16.55 10.23
CA ASP A 17 -12.00 -16.42 9.63
C ASP A 17 -11.99 -15.58 8.35
N LEU A 18 -10.97 -15.73 7.50
CA LEU A 18 -10.88 -15.02 6.24
C LEU A 18 -11.84 -15.60 5.17
N PRO A 19 -12.45 -14.75 4.32
CA PRO A 19 -13.21 -15.21 3.15
C PRO A 19 -12.36 -16.09 2.23
N GLU A 20 -12.97 -17.10 1.59
CA GLU A 20 -12.25 -18.06 0.74
C GLU A 20 -11.46 -17.38 -0.41
N ALA A 21 -12.03 -16.33 -1.02
CA ALA A 21 -11.37 -15.57 -2.08
C ALA A 21 -10.07 -14.90 -1.58
N VAL A 22 -10.10 -14.33 -0.37
CA VAL A 22 -8.91 -13.71 0.27
C VAL A 22 -7.84 -14.76 0.55
N VAL A 23 -8.24 -15.96 1.00
CA VAL A 23 -7.30 -17.06 1.25
C VAL A 23 -6.61 -17.50 -0.05
N LYS A 24 -7.37 -17.65 -1.14
CA LYS A 24 -6.83 -18.03 -2.46
C LYS A 24 -5.85 -17.00 -3.01
N ASP A 25 -6.21 -15.72 -2.94
CA ASP A 25 -5.33 -14.63 -3.40
C ASP A 25 -4.04 -14.57 -2.58
N ASN A 26 -4.13 -14.70 -1.25
CA ASN A 26 -2.96 -14.74 -0.37
C ASN A 26 -2.05 -15.92 -0.70
N ALA A 27 -2.61 -17.09 -0.99
CA ALA A 27 -1.85 -18.27 -1.40
C ALA A 27 -1.14 -18.03 -2.75
N ALA A 28 -1.84 -17.49 -3.75
CA ALA A 28 -1.26 -17.16 -5.05
C ALA A 28 -0.13 -16.12 -4.94
N MET A 29 -0.31 -15.10 -4.10
CA MET A 29 0.76 -14.12 -3.83
C MET A 29 1.97 -14.76 -3.13
N ALA A 30 1.77 -15.78 -2.30
CA ALA A 30 2.83 -16.50 -1.61
C ALA A 30 3.67 -17.38 -2.55
N GLU A 31 3.09 -17.86 -3.67
CA GLU A 31 3.85 -18.54 -4.73
C GLU A 31 4.88 -17.61 -5.39
N ILE A 32 4.60 -16.31 -5.43
CA ILE A 32 5.51 -15.30 -5.97
C ILE A 32 6.48 -14.84 -4.86
N VAL A 33 7.60 -15.55 -4.73
CA VAL A 33 8.59 -15.39 -3.65
C VAL A 33 9.02 -13.94 -3.40
N TRP A 34 9.17 -13.13 -4.45
CA TRP A 34 9.67 -11.75 -4.36
C TRP A 34 8.58 -10.69 -4.12
N LEU A 35 7.30 -11.03 -4.31
CA LEU A 35 6.21 -10.05 -4.33
C LEU A 35 5.97 -9.43 -2.96
N MET A 36 5.79 -10.26 -1.93
CA MET A 36 5.54 -9.79 -0.57
C MET A 36 6.70 -8.97 0.01
N PRO A 37 7.98 -9.37 -0.16
CA PRO A 37 9.12 -8.52 0.19
C PRO A 37 9.12 -7.17 -0.54
N LEU A 38 8.85 -7.16 -1.85
CA LEU A 38 8.83 -5.91 -2.64
C LEU A 38 7.75 -4.94 -2.15
N ILE A 39 6.53 -5.43 -1.93
CA ILE A 39 5.41 -4.65 -1.36
C ILE A 39 5.81 -4.06 -0.01
N SER A 40 6.39 -4.89 0.86
CA SER A 40 6.79 -4.48 2.21
C SER A 40 7.86 -3.39 2.17
N CYS A 41 8.88 -3.54 1.32
CA CYS A 41 9.91 -2.53 1.10
C CYS A 41 9.33 -1.21 0.60
N ALA A 42 8.43 -1.25 -0.39
CA ALA A 42 7.77 -0.07 -0.91
C ALA A 42 6.92 0.66 0.15
N GLU A 43 6.19 -0.06 1.01
CA GLU A 43 5.39 0.54 2.09
C GLU A 43 6.22 1.13 3.24
N ILE A 44 7.38 0.53 3.53
CA ILE A 44 8.32 1.04 4.52
C ILE A 44 9.03 2.27 3.98
N LEU A 45 9.66 2.17 2.82
CA LEU A 45 10.40 3.26 2.18
C LEU A 45 9.48 4.43 1.83
N GLY A 46 8.35 4.15 1.18
CA GLY A 46 7.36 5.17 0.83
C GLY A 46 6.82 5.86 2.08
N GLY A 47 6.50 5.10 3.13
CA GLY A 47 6.06 5.65 4.41
C GLY A 47 7.12 6.52 5.10
N LEU A 48 8.38 6.09 5.12
CA LEU A 48 9.48 6.86 5.69
C LEU A 48 9.70 8.18 4.94
N LEU A 49 9.68 8.13 3.61
CA LEU A 49 9.84 9.32 2.76
C LEU A 49 8.66 10.28 2.88
N ILE A 50 7.44 9.80 3.13
CA ILE A 50 6.24 10.62 3.38
C ILE A 50 6.37 11.46 4.66
N ILE A 51 6.99 10.91 5.71
CA ILE A 51 7.18 11.62 6.99
C ILE A 51 8.03 12.88 6.78
N ILE A 52 9.13 12.77 6.03
CA ILE A 52 10.06 13.86 5.78
C ILE A 52 9.44 14.84 4.75
N PRO A 53 9.12 16.11 5.12
CA PRO A 53 8.37 17.02 4.24
C PRO A 53 9.01 17.27 2.87
N LYS A 54 10.34 17.23 2.80
CA LYS A 54 11.10 17.43 1.56
C LYS A 54 10.90 16.27 0.57
N THR A 55 10.89 15.02 1.03
CA THR A 55 10.79 13.81 0.20
C THR A 55 9.38 13.26 0.06
N ARG A 56 8.38 13.92 0.64
CA ARG A 56 7.01 13.42 0.73
C ARG A 56 6.39 13.07 -0.62
N ALA A 57 6.65 13.87 -1.65
CA ALA A 57 6.17 13.63 -3.01
C ALA A 57 6.72 12.32 -3.60
N LEU A 58 8.03 12.09 -3.41
CA LEU A 58 8.68 10.85 -3.84
C LEU A 58 8.12 9.63 -3.08
N GLY A 59 7.94 9.75 -1.76
CA GLY A 59 7.35 8.69 -0.95
C GLY A 59 5.94 8.30 -1.39
N ALA A 60 5.12 9.29 -1.74
CA ALA A 60 3.78 9.05 -2.30
C ALA A 60 3.85 8.31 -3.64
N LEU A 61 4.79 8.68 -4.52
CA LEU A 61 4.96 8.03 -5.82
C LEU A 61 5.40 6.56 -5.68
N ILE A 62 6.31 6.27 -4.74
CA ILE A 62 6.77 4.90 -4.45
C ILE A 62 5.64 4.01 -3.93
N VAL A 63 4.81 4.53 -3.03
CA VAL A 63 3.74 3.74 -2.40
C VAL A 63 2.48 3.64 -3.27
N PHE A 64 2.29 4.57 -4.21
CA PHE A 64 1.11 4.65 -5.06
C PHE A 64 0.72 3.33 -5.77
N PRO A 65 1.62 2.63 -6.51
CA PRO A 65 1.24 1.39 -7.19
C PRO A 65 0.81 0.28 -6.21
N VAL A 66 1.39 0.24 -5.01
CA VAL A 66 0.98 -0.69 -3.96
C VAL A 66 -0.44 -0.34 -3.48
N MET A 67 -0.70 0.94 -3.24
CA MET A 67 -2.03 1.40 -2.79
C MET A 67 -3.11 1.15 -3.84
N VAL A 68 -2.78 1.17 -5.13
CA VAL A 68 -3.68 0.75 -6.22
C VAL A 68 -4.06 -0.72 -6.06
N GLY A 69 -3.08 -1.62 -5.88
CA GLY A 69 -3.35 -3.04 -5.62
C GLY A 69 -4.22 -3.25 -4.39
N VAL A 70 -3.94 -2.53 -3.29
CA VAL A 70 -4.75 -2.58 -2.06
C VAL A 70 -6.19 -2.15 -2.33
N LEU A 71 -6.43 -1.07 -3.06
CA LEU A 71 -7.79 -0.61 -3.35
C LEU A 71 -8.54 -1.61 -4.23
N LEU A 72 -7.90 -2.12 -5.28
CA LEU A 72 -8.50 -3.12 -6.16
C LEU A 72 -8.85 -4.40 -5.38
N HIS A 73 -7.96 -4.88 -4.50
CA HIS A 73 -8.23 -6.02 -3.64
C HIS A 73 -9.48 -5.79 -2.79
N HIS A 74 -9.63 -4.62 -2.17
CA HIS A 74 -10.83 -4.34 -1.38
C HIS A 74 -12.08 -4.14 -2.26
N ILE A 75 -11.97 -3.59 -3.47
CA ILE A 75 -13.13 -3.44 -4.36
C ILE A 75 -13.65 -4.80 -4.84
N PHE A 76 -12.76 -5.72 -5.22
CA PHE A 76 -13.14 -6.95 -5.93
C PHE A 76 -13.11 -8.21 -5.07
N VAL A 77 -12.37 -8.23 -3.96
CA VAL A 77 -12.09 -9.46 -3.19
C VAL A 77 -12.60 -9.34 -1.75
N ASP A 78 -12.30 -8.22 -1.08
CA ASP A 78 -12.72 -7.96 0.31
C ASP A 78 -13.43 -6.60 0.52
N PRO A 79 -14.64 -6.42 -0.04
CA PRO A 79 -15.39 -5.17 0.02
C PRO A 79 -15.86 -4.79 1.42
N LYS A 80 -15.98 -5.78 2.32
CA LYS A 80 -16.40 -5.51 3.70
C LYS A 80 -15.37 -4.68 4.47
N ASN A 81 -14.09 -4.77 4.11
CA ASN A 81 -13.00 -4.09 4.78
C ASN A 81 -12.49 -2.83 4.03
N ILE A 82 -13.21 -2.35 3.01
CA ILE A 82 -12.77 -1.26 2.13
C ILE A 82 -12.55 0.09 2.84
N VAL A 83 -13.20 0.32 3.98
CA VAL A 83 -13.19 1.61 4.69
C VAL A 83 -11.76 2.08 4.99
N MET A 84 -10.90 1.20 5.48
CA MET A 84 -9.51 1.55 5.80
C MET A 84 -8.70 1.90 4.54
N ALA A 85 -8.93 1.18 3.44
CA ALA A 85 -8.29 1.46 2.16
C ALA A 85 -8.69 2.86 1.65
N LEU A 86 -9.96 3.23 1.75
CA LEU A 86 -10.43 4.56 1.34
C LEU A 86 -9.81 5.69 2.17
N ILE A 87 -9.70 5.51 3.50
CA ILE A 87 -9.07 6.50 4.38
C ILE A 87 -7.61 6.74 3.96
N ILE A 88 -6.84 5.66 3.74
CA ILE A 88 -5.45 5.76 3.29
C ILE A 88 -5.37 6.45 1.92
N TRP A 89 -6.29 6.14 1.00
CA TRP A 89 -6.37 6.77 -0.31
C TRP A 89 -6.66 8.26 -0.24
N ILE A 90 -7.56 8.70 0.63
CA ILE A 90 -7.83 10.12 0.85
C ILE A 90 -6.56 10.85 1.28
N VAL A 91 -5.82 10.28 2.24
CA VAL A 91 -4.55 10.85 2.71
C VAL A 91 -3.51 10.89 1.58
N LEU A 92 -3.40 9.81 0.80
CA LEU A 92 -2.47 9.74 -0.33
C LEU A 92 -2.78 10.80 -1.40
N ILE A 93 -4.05 10.93 -1.78
CA ILE A 93 -4.51 11.94 -2.74
C ILE A 93 -4.25 13.35 -2.20
N ALA A 94 -4.54 13.62 -0.93
CA ALA A 94 -4.25 14.92 -0.31
C ALA A 94 -2.75 15.25 -0.36
N ILE A 95 -1.87 14.27 -0.11
CA ILE A 95 -0.42 14.44 -0.25
C ILE A 95 -0.04 14.78 -1.69
N ILE A 96 -0.61 14.08 -2.67
CA ILE A 96 -0.34 14.30 -4.09
C ILE A 96 -0.79 15.70 -4.51
N ILE A 97 -2.01 16.11 -4.16
CA ILE A 97 -2.54 17.45 -4.49
C ILE A 97 -1.68 18.55 -3.85
N ASN A 98 -1.31 18.40 -2.58
CA ASN A 98 -0.50 19.39 -1.87
C ASN A 98 0.94 19.49 -2.39
N ASN A 99 1.42 18.49 -3.13
CA ASN A 99 2.76 18.49 -3.73
C ASN A 99 2.72 18.52 -5.27
N LYS A 100 1.58 18.91 -5.87
CA LYS A 100 1.36 18.87 -7.33
C LYS A 100 2.49 19.52 -8.14
N GLU A 101 3.03 20.64 -7.66
CA GLU A 101 4.09 21.40 -8.31
C GLU A 101 5.38 20.57 -8.48
N LYS A 102 5.65 19.64 -7.56
CA LYS A 102 6.80 18.75 -7.62
C LYS A 102 6.67 17.65 -8.68
N TYR A 103 5.45 17.36 -9.14
CA TYR A 103 5.21 16.36 -10.19
C TYR A 103 5.16 16.99 -11.59
N LEU A 104 4.95 18.30 -11.70
CA LEU A 104 4.90 18.99 -13.00
C LEU A 104 6.12 18.73 -13.89
N PRO A 105 7.37 18.69 -13.39
CA PRO A 105 8.55 18.39 -14.21
C PRO A 105 8.63 16.94 -14.72
N ILE A 106 7.78 16.03 -14.23
CA ILE A 106 7.74 14.63 -14.70
C ILE A 106 6.85 14.51 -15.94
N ILE A 107 5.85 15.39 -16.06
CA ILE A 107 4.80 15.33 -17.09
C ILE A 107 5.06 16.36 -18.22
N LYS A 108 5.84 17.41 -17.93
CA LYS A 108 6.31 18.40 -18.91
C LYS A 108 7.69 18.03 -19.42
#